data_AF-A0A6G7BMV4-F1
#
_entry.id   AF-A0A6G7BMV4-F1
#
_cell.length_a   1.000
_cell.length_b   1.000
_cell.length_c   1.000
_cell.angle_alpha   90.00
_cell.angle_beta   90.00
_cell.angle_gamma   90.00
#
_symmetry.space_group_name_H-M   'P 1'
#
loop_
_entity.id
_entity.type
_entity.pdbx_description
1 polymer ?
#
loop_
_entity_poly.entity_id
_entity_poly.type
_entity_poly.pdbx_seq_one_letter_code
_entity_poly.pdbx_strand_id
1 'polypeptide(L)'
;TIINEFYPTGEDGKTKGYIFLEFKDRSSADEAVRQRNNYKLDKQHTFQCNLFTDFDKYDNIPEEFVPPPAQPYKDLGNMHYYLLDENCFDQYSIILDGGTTTAIYLNAVPEPVEIAKRERWTETYVRWSPRGTYLATFHGKGIALWGGEEFRQVSKFSHPGV
;
A
#
# COMPACT_ATOMS: atom_id res chain seq x y z
N THR A 1 -3.26 18.07 -28.31
CA THR A 1 -2.95 18.40 -29.72
C THR A 1 -1.45 18.39 -29.93
N ILE A 2 -0.98 17.81 -31.04
CA ILE A 2 0.45 17.81 -31.42
C ILE A 2 0.83 19.23 -31.83
N ILE A 3 1.93 19.75 -31.29
CA ILE A 3 2.47 21.08 -31.58
C ILE A 3 3.56 20.98 -32.63
N ASN A 4 4.43 19.97 -32.50
CA ASN A 4 5.58 19.81 -33.36
C ASN A 4 5.77 18.33 -33.70
N GLU A 5 6.20 18.08 -34.92
CA GLU A 5 6.54 16.76 -35.42
C GLU A 5 7.90 16.84 -36.10
N PHE A 6 8.84 16.03 -35.61
CA PHE A 6 10.18 15.98 -36.16
C PHE A 6 10.46 14.57 -36.68
N TYR A 7 10.81 14.49 -37.95
CA TYR A 7 11.15 13.26 -38.67
C TYR A 7 12.66 13.26 -38.96
N PRO A 8 13.48 12.56 -38.16
CA PRO A 8 14.90 12.42 -38.43
C PRO A 8 15.14 11.72 -39.77
N THR A 9 15.86 12.39 -40.67
CA THR A 9 16.32 11.84 -41.94
C THR A 9 17.81 11.47 -41.86
N GLY A 10 18.20 10.41 -42.56
CA GLY A 10 19.60 10.05 -42.80
C GLY A 10 20.20 10.86 -43.95
N GLU A 11 21.49 10.66 -44.19
CA GLU A 11 22.24 11.32 -45.29
C GLU A 11 21.62 11.03 -46.67
N ASP A 12 21.00 9.86 -46.82
CA ASP A 12 20.34 9.40 -48.05
C ASP A 12 18.95 10.03 -48.28
N GLY A 13 18.50 10.93 -47.40
CA GLY A 13 17.16 11.53 -47.45
C GLY A 13 16.01 10.63 -46.99
N LYS A 14 16.29 9.39 -46.57
CA LYS A 14 15.30 8.45 -45.99
C LYS A 14 15.11 8.68 -44.49
N THR A 15 13.94 8.36 -43.95
CA THR A 15 13.67 8.47 -42.52
C THR A 15 14.40 7.39 -41.71
N LYS A 16 14.84 7.72 -40.50
CA LYS A 16 15.56 6.78 -39.61
C LYS A 16 14.64 5.78 -38.88
N GLY A 17 13.35 5.73 -39.22
CA GLY A 17 12.39 4.77 -38.65
C GLY A 17 11.78 5.16 -37.30
N TYR A 18 12.07 6.36 -36.78
CA TYR A 18 11.47 6.91 -35.57
C TYR A 18 11.06 8.37 -35.79
N ILE A 19 10.17 8.87 -34.94
CA ILE A 19 9.62 10.24 -34.99
C ILE A 19 9.57 10.81 -33.58
N PHE A 20 9.74 12.13 -33.45
CA PHE A 20 9.46 12.83 -32.20
C PHE A 20 8.21 13.67 -32.36
N LEU A 21 7.29 13.52 -31.42
CA LEU A 21 6.04 14.25 -31.37
C LEU A 21 6.00 15.07 -30.08
N GLU A 22 5.88 16.38 -30.22
CA GLU A 22 5.73 17.29 -29.10
C GLU A 22 4.24 17.58 -28.89
N PHE A 23 3.76 17.33 -27.67
CA PHE A 23 2.39 17.63 -27.26
C PHE A 23 2.36 18.88 -26.39
N LYS A 24 1.24 19.61 -26.46
CA LYS A 24 1.01 20.79 -25.60
C LYS A 24 1.08 20.50 -24.11
N ASP A 25 0.51 19.37 -23.71
CA ASP A 25 0.32 19.00 -22.32
C ASP A 25 0.88 17.61 -22.05
N ARG A 26 1.50 17.41 -20.88
CA ARG A 26 2.04 16.11 -20.45
C ARG A 26 0.97 15.02 -20.45
N SER A 27 -0.24 15.34 -19.99
CA SER A 27 -1.38 14.40 -19.96
C SER A 27 -1.74 13.89 -21.36
N SER A 28 -1.66 14.73 -22.38
CA SER A 28 -1.90 14.33 -23.78
C SER A 28 -0.81 13.38 -24.29
N ALA A 29 0.44 13.58 -23.91
CA ALA A 29 1.55 12.67 -24.26
C ALA A 29 1.38 11.31 -23.58
N ASP A 30 1.03 11.30 -22.29
CA ASP A 30 0.76 10.08 -21.52
C ASP A 30 -0.40 9.28 -22.15
N GLU A 31 -1.47 9.97 -22.56
CA GLU A 31 -2.62 9.33 -23.21
C GLU A 31 -2.26 8.77 -24.59
N ALA A 32 -1.49 9.52 -25.39
CA ALA A 32 -1.02 9.06 -26.70
C ALA A 32 -0.16 7.79 -26.59
N VAL A 33 0.77 7.75 -25.63
CA VAL A 33 1.58 6.57 -25.36
C VAL A 33 0.70 5.39 -24.93
N ARG A 34 -0.24 5.60 -24.00
CA ARG A 34 -1.16 4.53 -23.55
C ARG A 34 -2.01 3.96 -24.67
N GLN A 35 -2.47 4.79 -25.60
CA GLN A 35 -3.36 4.36 -26.68
C GLN A 35 -2.62 3.75 -27.88
N ARG A 36 -1.40 4.23 -28.17
CA ARG A 36 -0.68 3.89 -29.41
C ARG A 36 0.52 2.96 -29.21
N ASN A 37 0.98 2.76 -27.98
CA ASN A 37 2.04 1.79 -27.73
C ASN A 37 1.54 0.36 -28.05
N ASN A 38 2.33 -0.41 -28.77
CA ASN A 38 2.00 -1.73 -29.34
C ASN A 38 0.86 -1.74 -30.37
N TYR A 39 0.50 -0.59 -30.94
CA TYR A 39 -0.48 -0.52 -32.01
C TYR A 39 0.10 -1.06 -33.32
N LYS A 40 -0.56 -2.06 -33.92
CA LYS A 40 -0.16 -2.60 -35.24
C LYS A 40 -0.59 -1.64 -36.35
N LEU A 41 0.38 -1.08 -37.06
CA LEU A 41 0.12 -0.24 -38.22
C LEU A 41 -0.23 -1.12 -39.44
N ASP A 42 0.53 -2.17 -39.65
CA ASP A 42 0.31 -3.16 -40.70
C ASP A 42 0.76 -4.56 -40.24
N LYS A 43 0.92 -5.50 -41.16
CA LYS A 43 1.33 -6.88 -40.84
C LYS A 43 2.78 -6.99 -40.34
N GLN A 44 3.64 -6.05 -40.71
CA GLN A 44 5.08 -6.06 -40.44
C GLN A 44 5.51 -5.02 -39.40
N HIS A 45 4.72 -3.96 -39.17
CA HIS A 45 5.08 -2.83 -38.33
C HIS A 45 4.15 -2.68 -37.13
N THR A 46 4.75 -2.62 -35.95
CA THR A 46 4.06 -2.33 -34.68
C THR A 46 4.71 -1.11 -34.06
N PHE A 47 3.92 -0.12 -33.67
CA PHE A 47 4.43 1.07 -33.02
C PHE A 47 4.92 0.76 -31.60
N GLN A 48 6.09 1.30 -31.28
CA GLN A 48 6.59 1.40 -29.92
C GLN A 48 6.61 2.88 -29.56
N CYS A 49 5.82 3.26 -28.57
CA CYS A 49 5.70 4.64 -28.13
C CYS A 49 6.23 4.74 -26.70
N ASN A 50 7.21 5.62 -26.48
CA ASN A 50 7.79 5.88 -25.16
C ASN A 50 7.83 7.39 -24.92
N LEU A 51 7.83 7.80 -23.64
CA LEU A 51 8.04 9.19 -23.29
C LEU A 51 9.53 9.52 -23.40
N PHE A 52 9.85 10.78 -23.72
CA PHE A 52 11.24 11.21 -23.76
C PHE A 52 11.95 11.07 -22.41
N THR A 53 11.22 11.29 -21.31
CA THR A 53 11.70 11.09 -19.93
C THR A 53 12.04 9.65 -19.59
N ASP A 54 11.51 8.68 -20.34
CA ASP A 54 11.83 7.28 -20.07
C ASP A 54 13.28 6.96 -20.47
N PHE A 55 13.92 7.77 -21.33
CA PHE A 55 15.31 7.57 -21.70
C PHE A 55 16.23 7.63 -20.48
N ASP A 56 16.11 8.69 -19.66
CA ASP A 56 16.86 8.82 -18.41
C ASP A 56 16.56 7.67 -17.44
N LYS A 57 15.31 7.19 -17.43
CA LYS A 57 14.90 6.07 -16.58
C LYS A 57 15.60 4.78 -17.00
N TYR A 58 15.68 4.50 -18.31
CA TYR A 58 16.30 3.29 -18.85
C TYR A 58 17.83 3.35 -18.87
N ASP A 59 18.41 4.55 -18.99
CA ASP A 59 19.86 4.77 -18.91
C ASP A 59 20.40 4.52 -17.49
N ASN A 60 19.59 4.83 -16.46
CA ASN A 60 19.96 4.68 -15.05
C ASN A 60 19.49 3.37 -14.39
N ILE A 61 19.16 2.33 -15.17
CA ILE A 61 18.79 1.04 -14.59
C ILE A 61 20.05 0.28 -14.16
N PRO A 62 20.17 -0.16 -12.89
CA PRO A 62 21.27 -1.00 -12.46
C PRO A 62 21.28 -2.31 -13.26
N GLU A 63 22.44 -2.68 -13.82
CA GLU A 63 22.60 -3.95 -14.55
C GLU A 63 22.38 -5.17 -13.65
N GLU A 64 22.71 -5.05 -12.36
CA GLU A 64 22.56 -6.09 -11.37
C GLU A 64 21.30 -5.89 -10.52
N PHE A 65 20.43 -6.89 -10.51
CA PHE A 65 19.30 -6.94 -9.58
C PHE A 65 19.79 -7.19 -8.16
N VAL A 66 19.59 -6.21 -7.28
CA VAL A 66 19.82 -6.38 -5.83
C VAL A 66 18.47 -6.68 -5.16
N PRO A 67 18.26 -7.89 -4.61
CA PRO A 67 17.04 -8.18 -3.87
C PRO A 67 16.93 -7.26 -2.65
N PRO A 68 15.71 -6.82 -2.27
CA PRO A 68 15.53 -6.05 -1.07
C PRO A 68 16.10 -6.77 0.15
N PRO A 69 16.78 -6.08 1.07
CA PRO A 69 17.28 -6.70 2.28
C PRO A 69 16.10 -7.27 3.09
N ALA A 70 16.33 -8.41 3.74
CA ALA A 70 15.35 -8.98 4.65
C ALA A 70 15.02 -7.95 5.74
N GLN A 71 13.73 -7.80 6.05
CA GLN A 71 13.31 -6.89 7.12
C GLN A 71 13.93 -7.36 8.44
N PRO A 72 14.52 -6.45 9.24
CA PRO A 72 15.07 -6.83 10.53
C PRO A 72 13.96 -7.34 11.43
N TYR A 73 14.25 -8.37 12.21
CA TYR A 73 13.32 -8.87 13.21
C TYR A 73 12.99 -7.76 14.21
N LYS A 74 11.70 -7.50 14.40
CA LYS A 74 11.21 -6.61 15.44
C LYS A 74 10.58 -7.46 16.53
N ASP A 75 11.18 -7.45 17.71
CA ASP A 75 10.59 -8.08 18.87
C ASP A 75 9.31 -7.32 19.27
N LEU A 76 8.20 -8.05 19.27
CA LEU A 76 6.88 -7.54 19.65
C LEU A 76 6.50 -7.98 21.08
N GLY A 77 7.37 -8.71 21.77
CA GLY A 77 7.11 -9.32 23.06
C GLY A 77 6.20 -10.55 22.97
N ASN A 78 5.60 -10.91 24.10
CA ASN A 78 4.74 -12.08 24.18
C ASN A 78 3.33 -11.78 23.64
N MET A 79 3.06 -12.25 22.42
CA MET A 79 1.76 -12.10 21.76
C MET A 79 0.67 -13.04 22.30
N HIS A 80 1.06 -14.04 23.09
CA HIS A 80 0.19 -15.05 23.67
C HIS A 80 0.15 -14.95 25.21
N TYR A 81 0.43 -13.77 25.77
CA TYR A 81 0.47 -13.56 27.22
C TYR A 81 -0.83 -13.98 27.91
N TYR A 82 -1.99 -13.81 27.25
CA TYR A 82 -3.30 -14.19 27.76
C TYR A 82 -3.44 -15.70 28.01
N LEU A 83 -2.63 -16.55 27.37
CA LEU A 83 -2.61 -17.99 27.65
C LEU A 83 -1.89 -18.34 28.96
N LEU A 84 -1.17 -17.39 29.55
CA LEU A 84 -0.46 -17.55 30.82
C LEU A 84 -1.33 -17.17 32.02
N ASP A 85 -2.56 -16.69 31.82
CA ASP A 85 -3.47 -16.41 32.93
C ASP A 85 -3.89 -17.72 33.62
N GLU A 86 -3.54 -17.87 34.89
CA GLU A 86 -3.85 -19.06 35.70
C GLU A 86 -5.35 -19.31 35.84
N ASN A 87 -6.15 -18.23 35.77
CA ASN A 87 -7.60 -18.31 35.92
C ASN A 87 -8.33 -18.53 34.59
N CYS A 88 -7.60 -18.50 33.47
CA CYS A 88 -8.16 -18.65 32.12
C CYS A 88 -9.31 -17.68 31.83
N PHE A 89 -9.23 -16.42 32.30
CA PHE A 89 -10.30 -15.46 32.06
C PHE A 89 -10.26 -14.93 30.62
N ASP A 90 -11.44 -14.81 30.02
CA ASP A 90 -11.59 -14.25 28.69
C ASP A 90 -11.36 -12.74 28.68
N GLN A 91 -10.73 -12.26 27.61
CA GLN A 91 -10.66 -10.83 27.31
C GLN A 91 -11.76 -10.44 26.33
N TYR A 92 -12.36 -9.27 26.53
CA TYR A 92 -13.37 -8.73 25.64
C TYR A 92 -13.15 -7.24 25.39
N SER A 93 -13.55 -6.79 24.21
CA SER A 93 -13.49 -5.38 23.80
C SER A 93 -14.86 -4.73 23.87
N ILE A 94 -14.92 -3.51 24.38
CA ILE A 94 -16.11 -2.68 24.38
C ILE A 94 -15.85 -1.35 23.68
N ILE A 95 -16.85 -0.88 22.95
CA ILE A 95 -16.87 0.44 22.34
C ILE A 95 -17.86 1.29 23.15
N LEU A 96 -17.34 2.34 23.76
CA LEU A 96 -18.04 3.26 24.66
C LEU A 96 -18.25 4.60 23.97
N ASP A 97 -19.01 5.49 24.62
CA ASP A 97 -19.16 6.90 24.23
C ASP A 97 -19.61 7.08 22.77
N GLY A 98 -20.56 6.25 22.34
CA GLY A 98 -21.15 6.31 20.99
C GLY A 98 -20.18 5.97 19.85
N GLY A 99 -19.08 5.26 20.13
CA GLY A 99 -18.05 4.95 19.12
C GLY A 99 -16.71 5.62 19.38
N THR A 100 -16.65 6.58 20.31
CA THR A 100 -15.47 7.44 20.48
C THR A 100 -14.35 6.75 21.24
N THR A 101 -14.67 5.88 22.20
CA THR A 101 -13.69 5.25 23.08
C THR A 101 -13.73 3.74 22.90
N THR A 102 -12.57 3.10 22.79
CA THR A 102 -12.46 1.64 22.80
C THR A 102 -11.67 1.20 24.01
N ALA A 103 -12.19 0.20 24.71
CA ALA A 103 -11.56 -0.37 25.88
C ALA A 103 -11.56 -1.91 25.82
N ILE A 104 -10.58 -2.52 26.47
CA ILE A 104 -10.37 -3.95 26.54
C ILE A 104 -10.32 -4.32 28.00
N TYR A 105 -11.15 -5.28 28.38
CA TYR A 105 -11.28 -5.75 29.75
C TYR A 105 -10.98 -7.24 29.83
N LEU A 106 -10.41 -7.65 30.95
CA LEU A 106 -10.36 -9.04 31.39
C LEU A 106 -11.61 -9.33 32.21
N ASN A 107 -12.29 -10.43 31.93
CA ASN A 107 -13.48 -10.87 32.68
C ASN A 107 -13.14 -11.50 34.04
N ALA A 108 -12.35 -10.79 34.84
CA ALA A 108 -11.96 -11.22 36.17
C ALA A 108 -13.11 -11.09 37.18
N VAL A 109 -13.01 -11.85 38.27
CA VAL A 109 -13.96 -11.85 39.40
C VAL A 109 -13.27 -11.23 40.62
N PRO A 110 -13.93 -10.35 41.40
CA PRO A 110 -15.36 -9.98 41.35
C PRO A 110 -15.71 -8.90 40.32
N GLU A 111 -14.73 -8.14 39.86
CA GLU A 111 -14.92 -7.04 38.92
C GLU A 111 -13.96 -7.18 37.72
N PRO A 112 -14.40 -6.78 36.51
CA PRO A 112 -13.56 -6.84 35.32
C PRO A 112 -12.39 -5.86 35.43
N VAL A 113 -11.21 -6.30 34.96
CA VAL A 113 -9.98 -5.49 35.00
C VAL A 113 -9.78 -4.81 33.66
N GLU A 114 -9.58 -3.49 33.67
CA GLU A 114 -9.22 -2.73 32.46
C GLU A 114 -7.78 -3.05 32.06
N ILE A 115 -7.59 -3.60 30.86
CA ILE A 115 -6.26 -3.87 30.30
C ILE A 115 -5.76 -2.68 29.48
N ALA A 116 -6.62 -2.15 28.62
CA ALA A 116 -6.28 -1.02 27.77
C ALA A 116 -7.51 -0.20 27.41
N LYS A 117 -7.37 1.11 27.45
CA LYS A 117 -8.41 2.07 27.04
C LYS A 117 -7.78 3.21 26.25
N ARG A 118 -8.33 3.49 25.07
CA ARG A 118 -7.88 4.60 24.22
C ARG A 118 -9.05 5.28 23.52
N GLU A 119 -9.00 6.60 23.48
CA GLU A 119 -9.90 7.40 22.65
C GLU A 119 -9.51 7.28 21.17
N ARG A 120 -10.52 7.27 20.29
CA ARG A 120 -10.39 7.19 18.83
C ARG A 120 -9.48 6.06 18.37
N TRP A 121 -9.53 4.93 19.08
CA TRP A 121 -8.73 3.75 18.73
C TRP A 121 -9.23 3.09 17.43
N THR A 122 -10.54 3.14 17.20
CA THR A 122 -11.20 2.75 15.95
C THR A 122 -12.16 3.84 15.53
N GLU A 123 -12.44 3.95 14.24
CA GLU A 123 -13.48 4.86 13.72
C GLU A 123 -14.82 4.14 13.56
N THR A 124 -14.83 2.84 13.24
CA THR A 124 -16.05 2.08 12.96
C THR A 124 -16.30 0.97 13.97
N TYR A 125 -15.50 -0.10 13.94
CA TYR A 125 -15.62 -1.22 14.87
C TYR A 125 -14.26 -1.88 15.13
N VAL A 126 -14.23 -2.83 16.06
CA VAL A 126 -13.06 -3.65 16.35
C VAL A 126 -13.33 -5.12 16.08
N ARG A 127 -12.29 -5.87 15.70
CA ARG A 127 -12.35 -7.32 15.52
C ARG A 127 -11.15 -7.99 16.15
N TRP A 128 -11.39 -9.02 16.92
CA TRP A 128 -10.34 -9.94 17.31
C TRP A 128 -10.00 -10.89 16.16
N SER A 129 -8.72 -11.17 16.01
CA SER A 129 -8.28 -12.31 15.20
C SER A 129 -8.88 -13.62 15.75
N PRO A 130 -9.07 -14.66 14.94
CA PRO A 130 -9.70 -15.91 15.38
C PRO A 130 -9.05 -16.58 16.59
N ARG A 131 -7.77 -16.30 16.84
CA ARG A 131 -7.00 -16.85 17.98
C ARG A 131 -6.87 -15.89 19.15
N GLY A 132 -7.41 -14.67 19.08
CA GLY A 132 -7.26 -13.64 20.11
C GLY A 132 -5.90 -12.92 20.14
N THR A 133 -4.96 -13.29 19.27
CA THR A 133 -3.58 -12.74 19.26
C THR A 133 -3.51 -11.28 18.81
N TYR A 134 -4.37 -10.90 17.87
CA TYR A 134 -4.46 -9.54 17.34
C TYR A 134 -5.84 -8.93 17.56
N LEU A 135 -5.85 -7.63 17.81
CA LEU A 135 -7.01 -6.77 17.69
C LEU A 135 -6.87 -5.91 16.42
N ALA A 136 -7.87 -5.92 15.56
CA ALA A 136 -7.96 -5.09 14.37
C ALA A 136 -8.89 -3.90 14.62
N THR A 137 -8.40 -2.70 14.31
CA THR A 137 -9.17 -1.45 14.34
C THR A 137 -9.30 -0.89 12.92
N PHE A 138 -10.47 -0.37 12.58
CA PHE A 138 -10.82 0.06 11.24
C PHE A 138 -10.92 1.58 11.17
N HIS A 139 -10.27 2.15 10.15
CA HIS A 139 -10.15 3.58 9.91
C HIS A 139 -10.35 3.85 8.42
N GLY A 140 -10.80 5.06 8.05
CA GLY A 140 -10.97 5.43 6.64
C GLY A 140 -9.67 5.37 5.82
N LYS A 141 -8.51 5.45 6.48
CA LYS A 141 -7.18 5.28 5.87
C LYS A 141 -6.73 3.82 5.74
N GLY A 142 -7.42 2.88 6.38
CA GLY A 142 -7.11 1.46 6.39
C GLY A 142 -7.20 0.81 7.78
N ILE A 143 -6.49 -0.30 7.97
CA ILE A 143 -6.61 -1.16 9.15
C ILE A 143 -5.32 -1.09 9.96
N ALA A 144 -5.43 -1.07 11.29
CA ALA A 144 -4.30 -1.25 12.19
C ALA A 144 -4.48 -2.52 13.03
N LEU A 145 -3.39 -3.28 13.19
CA LEU A 145 -3.32 -4.45 14.05
C LEU A 145 -2.57 -4.12 15.34
N TRP A 146 -3.12 -4.57 16.45
CA TRP A 146 -2.60 -4.38 17.80
C TRP A 146 -2.44 -5.74 18.48
N GLY A 147 -1.46 -5.88 19.35
CA GLY A 147 -1.22 -7.13 20.07
C GLY A 147 -0.24 -6.98 21.22
N GLY A 148 -0.04 -8.08 21.95
CA GLY A 148 0.73 -8.10 23.19
C GLY A 148 -0.03 -7.51 24.38
N GLU A 149 0.61 -7.54 25.54
CA GLU A 149 0.03 -7.14 26.84
C GLU A 149 -0.48 -5.69 26.86
N GLU A 150 0.28 -4.77 26.26
CA GLU A 150 -0.06 -3.34 26.21
C GLU A 150 -0.82 -2.93 24.92
N PHE A 151 -1.21 -3.90 24.08
CA PHE A 151 -1.78 -3.64 22.75
C PHE A 151 -0.95 -2.63 21.94
N ARG A 152 0.32 -2.98 21.71
CA ARG A 152 1.22 -2.20 20.86
C ARG A 152 0.86 -2.41 19.40
N GLN A 153 1.13 -1.40 18.58
CA GLN A 153 0.85 -1.48 17.15
C GLN A 153 1.82 -2.47 16.48
N VAL A 154 1.26 -3.52 15.90
CA VAL A 154 2.00 -4.59 15.23
C VAL A 154 2.22 -4.26 13.78
N SER A 155 1.14 -3.89 13.08
CA SER A 155 1.18 -3.58 11.66
C SER A 155 0.09 -2.58 11.29
N LYS A 156 0.28 -1.91 10.16
CA LYS A 156 -0.68 -0.99 9.56
C LYS A 156 -0.83 -1.32 8.09
N PHE A 157 -2.06 -1.49 7.65
CA PHE A 157 -2.42 -1.71 6.27
C PHE A 157 -3.12 -0.45 5.76
N SER A 158 -2.38 0.38 5.02
CA SER A 158 -2.95 1.57 4.39
C SER A 158 -3.82 1.15 3.20
N HIS A 159 -5.13 1.29 3.35
CA HIS A 159 -6.12 0.99 2.33
C HIS A 159 -7.28 1.99 2.45
N PRO A 160 -7.27 3.08 1.68
CA PRO A 160 -8.33 4.07 1.73
C PRO A 160 -9.68 3.48 1.34
N GLY A 161 -10.71 3.68 2.16
CA GLY A 161 -12.08 3.23 1.89
C GLY A 161 -12.41 1.78 2.26
N VAL A 162 -11.67 1.21 3.22
CA VAL A 162 -11.91 -0.13 3.80
C VAL A 162 -13.09 -0.15 4.77
#